data_AF-A0A1B1NAN3-F1
#
_entry.id   AF-A0A1B1NAN3-F1
#
_cell.length_a   1.000
_cell.length_b   1.000
_cell.length_c   1.000
_cell.angle_alpha   90.00
_cell.angle_beta   90.00
_cell.angle_gamma   90.00
#
_symmetry.space_group_name_H-M   'P 1'
#
loop_
_entity.id
_entity.type
_entity.pdbx_description
1 polymer ?
#
loop_
_entity_poly.entity_id
_entity_poly.type
_entity_poly.pdbx_seq_one_letter_code
_entity_poly.pdbx_strand_id
1 'polypeptide(L)'
;MSPTVHGAVTRRSLRRHLTSALAAALVVGGLLWFIGSLPYALPLAVLAVLLAGLVTGLALWGAGSTSQDVEQAYWVSTPRQESAPPDAMDYRLLRLRRDLRDALDRDDRGDEIYPVVRALAAERLLAHHDIDLDTEPERAQDVLDPHLWGYLTHPPTDTRRRSKSALHTAIEGVEKL
;
A
#
# COMPACT_ATOMS: atom_id res chain seq x y z
N MET A 1 -26.60 -23.32 25.28
CA MET A 1 -27.56 -22.21 25.41
C MET A 1 -26.76 -20.95 25.72
N SER A 2 -26.53 -20.10 24.70
CA SER A 2 -25.71 -18.87 24.84
C SER A 2 -26.62 -17.64 24.82
N PRO A 3 -26.42 -16.65 25.72
CA PRO A 3 -27.29 -15.48 25.81
C PRO A 3 -26.98 -14.45 24.72
N THR A 4 -28.01 -14.18 23.90
CA THR A 4 -28.42 -12.89 23.31
C THR A 4 -27.46 -11.69 23.39
N VAL A 5 -26.54 -11.58 22.43
CA VAL A 5 -25.71 -10.37 22.17
C VAL A 5 -26.48 -9.27 21.39
N HIS A 6 -27.73 -9.51 20.99
CA HIS A 6 -28.49 -8.62 20.10
C HIS A 6 -29.07 -7.33 20.74
N GLY A 7 -28.94 -7.12 22.06
CA GLY A 7 -29.57 -6.00 22.76
C GLY A 7 -28.77 -4.68 22.81
N ALA A 8 -27.44 -4.74 22.69
CA ALA A 8 -26.58 -3.56 22.91
C ALA A 8 -26.38 -2.70 21.65
N VAL A 9 -26.37 -3.33 20.47
CA VAL A 9 -26.13 -2.63 19.18
C VAL A 9 -27.34 -1.77 18.80
N THR A 10 -28.56 -2.25 19.08
CA THR A 10 -29.83 -1.57 18.77
C THR A 10 -30.04 -0.28 19.57
N ARG A 11 -29.62 -0.20 20.84
CA ARG A 11 -29.80 1.02 21.65
C ARG A 11 -28.90 2.17 21.21
N ARG A 12 -27.70 1.88 20.69
CA ARG A 12 -26.70 2.90 20.31
C ARG A 12 -27.03 3.54 18.96
N SER A 13 -27.51 2.75 17.99
CA SER A 13 -27.99 3.27 16.69
C SER A 13 -29.28 4.07 16.85
N LEU A 14 -30.24 3.58 17.65
CA LEU A 14 -31.50 4.28 17.91
C LEU A 14 -31.27 5.65 18.56
N ARG A 15 -30.39 5.73 19.56
CA ARG A 15 -30.03 7.01 20.21
C ARG A 15 -29.41 8.00 19.22
N ARG A 16 -28.55 7.55 18.32
CA ARG A 16 -27.88 8.42 17.34
C ARG A 16 -28.88 9.02 16.35
N HIS A 17 -29.84 8.22 15.88
CA HIS A 17 -30.90 8.71 14.99
C HIS A 17 -31.90 9.62 15.71
N LEU A 18 -32.24 9.32 16.97
CA LEU A 18 -33.08 10.21 17.79
C LEU A 18 -32.41 11.56 18.05
N THR A 19 -31.11 11.59 18.35
CA THR A 19 -30.38 12.84 18.56
C THR A 19 -30.31 13.69 17.30
N SER A 20 -30.07 13.08 16.13
CA SER A 20 -30.04 13.83 14.86
C SER A 20 -31.43 14.33 14.47
N ALA A 21 -32.48 13.52 14.69
CA ALA A 21 -33.85 13.91 14.42
C ALA A 21 -34.30 15.07 15.33
N LEU A 22 -33.96 15.01 16.63
CA LEU A 22 -34.24 16.08 17.58
C LEU A 22 -33.50 17.38 17.22
N ALA A 23 -32.23 17.28 16.86
CA ALA A 23 -31.44 18.44 16.42
C ALA A 23 -32.03 19.08 15.15
N ALA A 24 -32.40 18.26 14.16
CA ALA A 24 -33.06 18.74 12.96
C ALA A 24 -34.41 19.42 13.27
N ALA A 25 -35.22 18.83 14.17
CA ALA A 25 -36.49 19.41 14.58
C ALA A 25 -36.32 20.76 15.29
N LEU A 26 -35.29 20.91 16.13
CA LEU A 26 -34.98 22.18 16.80
C LEU A 26 -34.51 23.24 15.79
N VAL A 27 -33.68 22.87 14.81
CA VAL A 27 -33.21 23.80 13.77
C VAL A 27 -34.38 24.26 12.91
N VAL A 28 -35.24 23.34 12.45
CA VAL A 28 -36.42 23.66 11.64
C VAL A 28 -37.42 24.50 12.45
N GLY A 29 -37.70 24.12 13.69
CA GLY A 29 -38.60 24.87 14.57
C GLY A 29 -38.09 26.28 14.88
N GLY A 30 -36.78 26.43 15.14
CA GLY A 30 -36.15 27.73 15.35
C GLY A 30 -36.18 28.60 14.10
N LEU A 31 -35.96 28.02 12.93
CA LEU A 31 -36.04 28.72 11.64
C LEU A 31 -37.48 29.21 11.36
N LEU A 32 -38.48 28.37 11.61
CA LEU A 32 -39.89 28.74 11.46
C LEU A 32 -40.32 29.84 12.44
N TRP A 33 -39.87 29.74 13.70
CA TRP A 33 -40.12 30.78 14.71
C TRP A 33 -39.46 32.10 14.30
N PHE A 34 -38.22 32.07 13.83
CA PHE A 34 -37.52 33.25 13.35
C PHE A 34 -38.24 33.88 12.15
N ILE A 35 -38.61 33.08 11.14
CA ILE A 35 -39.38 33.55 9.98
C ILE A 35 -40.73 34.17 10.41
N GLY A 36 -41.41 33.57 11.39
CA GLY A 36 -42.67 34.10 11.94
C GLY A 36 -42.49 35.38 12.78
N SER A 37 -41.28 35.64 13.29
CA SER A 37 -40.97 36.84 14.07
C SER A 37 -40.66 38.07 13.21
N LEU A 38 -40.40 37.89 11.91
CA LEU A 38 -40.18 39.00 10.98
C LEU A 38 -41.51 39.47 10.35
N PRO A 39 -41.70 40.78 10.15
CA PRO A 39 -42.89 41.36 9.54
C PRO A 39 -42.88 41.15 8.01
N TYR A 40 -42.98 39.90 7.56
CA TYR A 40 -43.10 39.56 6.15
C TYR A 40 -44.56 39.45 5.72
N ALA A 41 -44.82 39.72 4.43
CA ALA A 41 -46.08 39.37 3.82
C ALA A 41 -46.25 37.84 3.83
N LEU A 42 -47.40 37.35 4.31
CA LEU A 42 -47.81 35.94 4.32
C LEU A 42 -47.32 35.08 3.13
N PRO A 43 -47.41 35.53 1.86
CA PRO A 43 -46.93 34.74 0.73
C PRO A 43 -45.42 34.40 0.76
N LEU A 44 -44.57 35.28 1.29
CA LEU A 44 -43.13 35.02 1.40
C LEU A 44 -42.81 33.94 2.43
N ALA A 45 -43.53 33.94 3.56
CA ALA A 45 -43.39 32.91 4.57
C ALA A 45 -43.82 31.53 4.03
N VAL A 46 -44.94 31.47 3.32
CA VAL A 46 -45.42 30.23 2.67
C VAL A 46 -44.41 29.72 1.65
N LEU A 47 -43.86 30.60 0.80
CA LEU A 47 -42.85 30.23 -0.18
C LEU A 47 -41.58 29.69 0.48
N ALA A 48 -41.12 30.32 1.56
CA ALA A 48 -39.95 29.86 2.31
C ALA A 48 -40.16 28.46 2.90
N VAL A 49 -41.34 28.19 3.47
CA VAL A 49 -41.69 26.87 4.01
C VAL A 49 -41.75 25.80 2.91
N LEU A 50 -42.34 26.12 1.76
CA LEU A 50 -42.40 25.20 0.61
C LEU A 50 -41.00 24.87 0.08
N LEU A 51 -40.13 25.87 -0.06
CA LEU A 51 -38.75 25.67 -0.50
C LEU A 51 -37.93 24.87 0.51
N ALA A 52 -38.07 25.15 1.81
CA ALA A 52 -37.41 24.37 2.85
C ALA A 52 -37.88 22.90 2.84
N GLY A 53 -39.18 22.66 2.69
CA GLY A 53 -39.74 21.32 2.53
C GLY A 53 -39.21 20.58 1.29
N LEU A 54 -39.14 21.28 0.15
CA LEU A 54 -38.60 20.74 -1.09
C LEU A 54 -37.12 20.33 -0.96
N VAL A 55 -36.29 21.22 -0.42
CA VAL A 55 -34.86 20.96 -0.21
C VAL A 55 -34.66 19.78 0.75
N THR A 56 -35.42 19.76 1.84
CA THR A 56 -35.34 18.67 2.83
C THR A 56 -35.78 17.34 2.23
N GLY A 57 -36.87 17.33 1.46
CA GLY A 57 -37.35 16.14 0.74
C GLY A 57 -36.35 15.62 -0.28
N LEU A 58 -35.73 16.51 -1.07
CA LEU A 58 -34.69 16.15 -2.02
C LEU A 58 -33.43 15.60 -1.34
N ALA A 59 -33.02 16.19 -0.21
CA ALA A 59 -31.87 15.70 0.56
C ALA A 59 -32.12 14.32 1.16
N LEU A 60 -33.31 14.08 1.72
CA LEU A 60 -33.73 12.76 2.23
C LEU A 60 -33.80 11.72 1.12
N TRP A 61 -34.36 12.09 -0.04
CA TRP A 61 -34.46 11.22 -1.19
C TRP A 61 -33.08 10.85 -1.75
N GLY A 62 -32.19 11.83 -1.92
CA GLY A 62 -30.81 11.61 -2.39
C GLY A 62 -29.97 10.77 -1.42
N ALA A 63 -30.14 10.96 -0.11
CA ALA A 63 -29.47 10.14 0.90
C ALA A 63 -29.98 8.68 0.90
N GLY A 64 -31.29 8.49 0.67
CA GLY A 64 -31.91 7.18 0.56
C GLY A 64 -31.48 6.43 -0.71
N SER A 65 -31.43 7.10 -1.86
CA SER A 65 -31.05 6.50 -3.14
C SER A 65 -29.56 6.19 -3.22
N THR A 66 -28.70 7.08 -2.70
CA THR A 66 -27.24 6.84 -2.64
C THR A 66 -26.89 5.63 -1.76
N SER A 67 -27.70 5.32 -0.75
CA SER A 67 -27.39 4.22 0.17
C SER A 67 -27.77 2.84 -0.37
N GLN A 68 -28.57 2.73 -1.45
CA GLN A 68 -29.00 1.45 -2.00
C GLN A 68 -27.97 0.82 -2.95
N ASP A 69 -27.12 1.63 -3.61
CA ASP A 69 -26.11 1.15 -4.58
C ASP A 69 -24.68 1.18 -4.04
N VAL A 70 -24.46 1.60 -2.79
CA VAL A 70 -23.14 1.51 -2.16
C VAL A 70 -22.98 0.11 -1.59
N GLU A 71 -22.58 -0.80 -2.47
CA GLU A 71 -22.01 -2.09 -2.09
C GLU A 71 -20.92 -1.81 -1.05
N GLN A 72 -21.07 -2.36 0.17
CA GLN A 72 -20.03 -2.25 1.18
C GLN A 72 -18.74 -2.77 0.56
N ALA A 73 -17.75 -1.89 0.40
CA ALA A 73 -16.40 -2.28 0.04
C ALA A 73 -15.86 -3.16 1.18
N TYR A 74 -16.13 -4.45 1.06
CA TYR A 74 -15.60 -5.47 1.93
C TYR A 74 -14.14 -5.58 1.55
N TRP A 75 -13.28 -4.94 2.34
CA TRP A 75 -11.85 -5.24 2.38
C TRP A 75 -11.69 -6.63 3.00
N VAL A 76 -12.24 -7.65 2.34
CA VAL A 76 -11.77 -9.02 2.55
C VAL A 76 -10.36 -8.97 2.02
N SER A 77 -9.39 -8.83 2.93
CA SER A 77 -8.05 -9.35 2.70
C SER A 77 -8.26 -10.73 2.11
N THR A 78 -7.99 -10.88 0.82
CA THR A 78 -7.93 -12.16 0.14
C THR A 78 -7.31 -13.12 1.15
N PRO A 79 -7.98 -14.23 1.53
CA PRO A 79 -7.40 -15.18 2.48
C PRO A 79 -6.01 -15.40 1.94
N ARG A 80 -5.00 -15.00 2.75
CA ARG A 80 -3.60 -15.00 2.32
C ARG A 80 -3.40 -16.40 1.80
N GLN A 81 -3.41 -16.52 0.48
CA GLN A 81 -3.05 -17.74 -0.17
C GLN A 81 -1.61 -17.80 0.28
N GLU A 82 -1.34 -18.71 1.21
CA GLU A 82 0.00 -19.16 1.50
C GLU A 82 0.44 -19.71 0.15
N SER A 83 0.88 -18.79 -0.71
CA SER A 83 1.78 -19.05 -1.79
C SER A 83 2.83 -19.86 -1.08
N ALA A 84 2.81 -21.16 -1.32
CA ALA A 84 3.91 -22.03 -0.95
C ALA A 84 5.16 -21.20 -1.24
N PRO A 85 6.01 -20.93 -0.23
CA PRO A 85 7.16 -20.07 -0.43
C PRO A 85 7.81 -20.54 -1.72
N PRO A 86 7.95 -19.67 -2.75
CA PRO A 86 8.63 -20.09 -3.96
C PRO A 86 9.93 -20.70 -3.48
N ASP A 87 10.16 -21.96 -3.84
CA ASP A 87 11.35 -22.69 -3.45
C ASP A 87 12.55 -21.75 -3.65
N ALA A 88 13.17 -21.38 -2.54
CA ALA A 88 14.41 -20.61 -2.46
C ALA A 88 14.54 -19.32 -3.32
N MET A 89 13.49 -18.49 -3.47
CA MET A 89 13.74 -17.10 -3.88
C MET A 89 14.29 -16.32 -2.68
N ASP A 90 15.61 -16.37 -2.52
CA ASP A 90 16.37 -15.83 -1.40
C ASP A 90 15.95 -14.37 -1.11
N TYR A 91 15.32 -14.12 0.03
CA TYR A 91 14.88 -12.77 0.40
C TYR A 91 16.05 -11.77 0.42
N ARG A 92 17.29 -12.26 0.61
CA ARG A 92 18.53 -11.51 0.49
C ARG A 92 18.77 -10.97 -0.92
N LEU A 93 18.54 -11.78 -1.96
CA LEU A 93 18.66 -11.38 -3.36
C LEU A 93 17.62 -10.31 -3.74
N LEU A 94 16.39 -10.47 -3.29
CA LEU A 94 15.32 -9.48 -3.52
C LEU A 94 15.65 -8.14 -2.86
N ARG A 95 16.14 -8.17 -1.62
CA ARG A 95 16.59 -6.97 -0.91
C ARG A 95 17.79 -6.33 -1.60
N LEU A 96 18.76 -7.13 -2.04
CA LEU A 96 19.93 -6.64 -2.77
C LEU A 96 19.54 -5.96 -4.09
N ARG A 97 18.61 -6.54 -4.86
CA ARG A 97 18.11 -5.94 -6.11
C ARG A 97 17.44 -4.59 -5.85
N ARG A 98 16.71 -4.46 -4.74
CA ARG A 98 16.09 -3.19 -4.32
C ARG A 98 17.14 -2.18 -3.86
N ASP A 99 18.04 -2.57 -2.97
CA ASP A 99 19.08 -1.70 -2.43
C ASP A 99 20.03 -1.23 -3.55
N LEU A 100 20.28 -2.08 -4.55
CA LEU A 100 21.02 -1.73 -5.74
C LEU A 100 20.27 -0.75 -6.63
N ARG A 101 18.97 -0.97 -6.87
CA ARG A 101 18.16 -0.02 -7.64
C ARG A 101 18.16 1.35 -6.97
N ASP A 102 17.98 1.38 -5.65
CA ASP A 102 17.95 2.61 -4.87
C ASP A 102 19.35 3.28 -4.79
N ALA A 103 20.44 2.50 -4.84
CA ALA A 103 21.82 3.01 -4.92
C ALA A 103 22.20 3.51 -6.33
N LEU A 104 21.69 2.89 -7.39
CA LEU A 104 21.87 3.38 -8.77
C LEU A 104 21.07 4.66 -9.04
N ASP A 105 19.91 4.82 -8.40
CA ASP A 105 19.08 6.03 -8.51
C ASP A 105 19.64 7.20 -7.67
N ARG A 106 20.45 6.90 -6.65
CA ARG A 106 21.12 7.88 -5.78
C ARG A 106 22.63 7.80 -5.99
N ASP A 107 23.12 8.51 -7.01
CA ASP A 107 24.50 8.58 -7.53
C ASP A 107 25.60 8.93 -6.48
N ASP A 108 25.22 9.09 -5.21
CA ASP A 108 26.06 9.61 -4.12
C ASP A 108 26.62 8.51 -3.19
N ARG A 109 26.29 7.22 -3.41
CA ARG A 109 26.68 6.12 -2.51
C ARG A 109 27.92 5.37 -3.03
N GLY A 110 28.98 5.40 -2.23
CA GLY A 110 30.27 4.75 -2.50
C GLY A 110 30.21 3.22 -2.59
N ASP A 111 31.38 2.61 -2.82
CA ASP A 111 31.66 1.22 -3.22
C ASP A 111 31.15 0.06 -2.33
N GLU A 112 30.07 0.23 -1.58
CA GLU A 112 29.48 -0.81 -0.71
C GLU A 112 28.88 -1.99 -1.50
N ILE A 113 28.68 -1.86 -2.83
CA ILE A 113 28.05 -2.89 -3.66
C ILE A 113 29.00 -4.06 -3.97
N TYR A 114 30.27 -3.77 -4.30
CA TYR A 114 31.26 -4.80 -4.63
C TYR A 114 31.44 -5.86 -3.53
N PRO A 115 31.66 -5.50 -2.24
CA PRO A 115 31.84 -6.51 -1.19
C PRO A 115 30.58 -7.37 -1.00
N VAL A 116 29.39 -6.81 -1.24
CA VAL A 116 28.12 -7.56 -1.13
C VAL A 116 27.97 -8.55 -2.28
N VAL A 117 28.26 -8.15 -3.52
CA VAL A 117 28.21 -9.05 -4.69
C VAL A 117 29.25 -10.17 -4.54
N ARG A 118 30.48 -9.87 -4.08
CA ARG A 118 31.51 -10.87 -3.82
C ARG A 118 31.10 -11.87 -2.74
N ALA A 119 30.57 -11.40 -1.62
CA ALA A 119 30.10 -12.26 -0.54
C ALA A 119 28.99 -13.20 -1.01
N LEU A 120 28.05 -12.70 -1.81
CA LEU A 120 26.94 -13.50 -2.33
C LEU A 120 27.41 -14.55 -3.35
N ALA A 121 28.35 -14.20 -4.23
CA ALA A 121 28.94 -15.13 -5.17
C ALA A 121 29.72 -16.25 -4.45
N ALA A 122 30.48 -15.91 -3.41
CA ALA A 122 31.18 -16.89 -2.58
C ALA A 122 30.21 -17.81 -1.82
N GLU A 123 29.13 -17.26 -1.24
CA GLU A 123 28.09 -18.05 -0.56
C GLU A 123 27.41 -19.03 -1.53
N ARG A 124 27.11 -18.59 -2.76
CA ARG A 124 26.46 -19.44 -3.78
C ARG A 124 27.37 -20.51 -4.35
N LEU A 125 28.63 -20.19 -4.65
CA LEU A 125 29.61 -21.18 -5.09
C LEU A 125 29.83 -22.26 -4.03
N LEU A 126 29.90 -21.87 -2.76
CA LEU A 126 30.06 -22.82 -1.67
C LEU A 126 28.80 -23.68 -1.47
N ALA A 127 27.61 -23.06 -1.48
CA ALA A 127 26.36 -23.76 -1.20
C ALA A 127 25.91 -24.72 -2.33
N HIS A 128 26.13 -24.35 -3.59
CA HIS A 128 25.64 -25.13 -4.74
C HIS A 128 26.73 -25.98 -5.40
N HIS A 129 27.99 -25.54 -5.36
CA HIS A 129 29.08 -26.17 -6.10
C HIS A 129 30.23 -26.65 -5.20
N ASP A 130 30.17 -26.41 -3.88
CA ASP A 130 31.23 -26.71 -2.90
C ASP A 130 32.60 -26.11 -3.29
N ILE A 131 32.57 -24.96 -3.99
CA ILE A 131 33.75 -24.22 -4.43
C ILE A 131 33.93 -22.99 -3.56
N ASP A 132 35.10 -22.84 -2.95
CA ASP A 132 35.49 -21.63 -2.25
C ASP A 132 36.24 -20.68 -3.21
N LEU A 133 35.68 -19.48 -3.38
CA LEU A 133 36.19 -18.45 -4.29
C LEU A 133 37.61 -17.98 -3.93
N ASP A 134 37.98 -18.02 -2.65
CA ASP A 134 39.28 -17.51 -2.18
C ASP A 134 40.39 -18.56 -2.29
N THR A 135 40.05 -19.84 -2.28
CA THR A 135 41.01 -20.96 -2.30
C THR A 135 41.07 -21.68 -3.64
N GLU A 136 39.98 -21.69 -4.41
CA GLU A 136 39.86 -22.39 -5.70
C GLU A 136 39.41 -21.47 -6.86
N PRO A 137 40.15 -20.39 -7.19
CA PRO A 137 39.74 -19.39 -8.18
C PRO A 137 39.64 -19.95 -9.61
N GLU A 138 40.49 -20.93 -9.96
CA GLU A 138 40.48 -21.57 -11.28
C GLU A 138 39.17 -22.36 -11.50
N ARG A 139 38.69 -23.06 -10.48
CA ARG A 139 37.43 -23.81 -10.54
C ARG A 139 36.21 -22.90 -10.49
N ALA A 140 36.30 -21.81 -9.75
CA ALA A 140 35.26 -20.79 -9.74
C ALA A 140 35.08 -20.16 -11.13
N GLN A 141 36.17 -19.91 -11.87
CA GLN A 141 36.10 -19.36 -13.22
C GLN A 141 35.33 -20.25 -14.20
N ASP A 142 35.43 -21.57 -14.07
CA ASP A 142 34.75 -22.54 -14.95
C ASP A 142 33.23 -22.57 -14.73
N VAL A 143 32.76 -22.20 -13.53
CA VAL A 143 31.35 -22.26 -13.12
C VAL A 143 30.68 -20.89 -13.19
N LEU A 144 31.42 -19.82 -12.91
CA LEU A 144 30.91 -18.45 -12.93
C LEU A 144 30.66 -17.94 -14.35
N ASP A 145 29.62 -17.13 -14.51
CA ASP A 145 29.39 -16.40 -15.75
C ASP A 145 30.59 -15.48 -16.08
N PRO A 146 31.05 -15.40 -17.35
CA PRO A 146 32.20 -14.58 -17.74
C PRO A 146 32.09 -13.10 -17.34
N HIS A 147 30.88 -12.54 -17.31
CA HIS A 147 30.65 -11.16 -16.89
C HIS A 147 30.76 -11.00 -15.37
N LEU A 148 30.28 -11.98 -14.60
CA LEU A 148 30.43 -12.00 -13.16
C LEU A 148 31.89 -12.18 -12.76
N TRP A 149 32.62 -13.08 -13.42
CA TRP A 149 34.06 -13.25 -13.22
C TRP A 149 34.84 -11.96 -13.50
N GLY A 150 34.54 -11.29 -14.63
CA GLY A 150 35.14 -10.00 -14.96
C GLY A 150 34.87 -8.93 -13.90
N TYR A 151 33.65 -8.89 -13.36
CA TYR A 151 33.26 -7.97 -12.29
C TYR A 151 33.96 -8.25 -10.96
N LEU A 152 34.15 -9.52 -10.59
CA LEU A 152 34.80 -9.93 -9.35
C LEU A 152 36.32 -9.70 -9.37
N THR A 153 36.96 -9.99 -10.52
CA THR A 153 38.43 -9.89 -10.70
C THR A 153 38.91 -8.45 -10.92
N HIS A 154 38.08 -7.60 -11.51
CA HIS A 154 38.39 -6.19 -11.76
C HIS A 154 37.45 -5.30 -10.95
N PRO A 155 37.71 -5.13 -9.63
CA PRO A 155 36.87 -4.30 -8.79
C PRO A 155 36.78 -2.89 -9.40
N PRO A 156 35.57 -2.31 -9.52
CA PRO A 156 35.43 -0.94 -9.98
C PRO A 156 36.05 -0.01 -8.92
N THR A 157 37.23 0.53 -9.22
CA THR A 157 37.98 1.46 -8.37
C THR A 157 37.53 2.91 -8.53
N ASP A 158 36.63 3.18 -9.48
CA ASP A 158 36.16 4.51 -9.80
C ASP A 158 34.68 4.67 -9.41
N THR A 159 34.41 5.72 -8.65
CA THR A 159 33.08 6.20 -8.25
C THR A 159 32.23 6.71 -9.43
N ARG A 160 32.78 6.72 -10.65
CA ARG A 160 32.04 7.18 -11.84
C ARG A 160 30.97 6.19 -12.29
N ARG A 161 29.80 6.76 -12.58
CA ARG A 161 28.65 6.24 -13.33
C ARG A 161 28.82 4.81 -13.85
N ARG A 162 28.49 3.82 -13.01
CA ARG A 162 28.47 2.41 -13.40
C ARG A 162 27.43 2.19 -14.50
N SER A 163 27.76 1.36 -15.49
CA SER A 163 26.76 0.94 -16.47
C SER A 163 25.75 0.02 -15.80
N LYS A 164 24.50 0.49 -15.69
CA LYS A 164 23.35 -0.26 -15.15
C LYS A 164 23.24 -1.66 -15.75
N SER A 165 23.63 -1.81 -17.03
CA SER A 165 23.65 -3.09 -17.74
C SER A 165 24.67 -4.08 -17.15
N ALA A 166 25.92 -3.68 -16.91
CA ALA A 166 26.95 -4.60 -16.42
C ALA A 166 26.61 -5.17 -15.04
N LEU A 167 26.04 -4.33 -14.17
CA LEU A 167 25.65 -4.74 -12.84
C LEU A 167 24.40 -5.62 -12.82
N HIS A 168 23.46 -5.37 -13.75
CA HIS A 168 22.31 -6.24 -13.95
C HIS A 168 22.74 -7.64 -14.43
N THR A 169 23.65 -7.69 -15.40
CA THR A 169 24.21 -8.95 -15.92
C THR A 169 24.98 -9.72 -14.84
N ALA A 170 25.76 -9.03 -14.00
CA ALA A 170 26.44 -9.67 -12.87
C ALA A 170 25.46 -10.31 -11.87
N ILE A 171 24.35 -9.62 -11.53
CA ILE A 171 23.33 -10.19 -10.64
C ILE A 171 22.62 -11.38 -11.27
N GLU A 172 22.30 -11.30 -12.56
CA GLU A 172 21.69 -12.42 -13.29
C GLU A 172 22.62 -13.64 -13.33
N GLY A 173 23.93 -13.42 -13.43
CA GLY A 173 24.94 -14.46 -13.28
C GLY A 173 24.90 -15.14 -11.90
N VAL A 174 24.73 -14.38 -10.82
CA VAL A 174 24.60 -14.95 -9.46
C VAL A 174 23.28 -15.71 -9.27
N GLU A 175 22.20 -15.29 -9.93
CA GLU A 175 20.89 -15.94 -9.87
C GLU A 175 20.89 -17.32 -10.58
N LYS A 176 21.81 -17.54 -11.53
CA LYS A 176 21.94 -18.78 -12.30
C LYS A 176 22.86 -19.83 -11.66
N LEU A 177 23.55 -19.50 -10.57
CA LEU A 177 24.45 -20.38 -9.81
C LEU A 177 23.68 -21.21 -8.77
#